data_AF-A0A349JBA4-F1
#
_entry.id   AF-A0A349JBA4-F1
#
_cell.length_a   1.000
_cell.length_b   1.000
_cell.length_c   1.000
_cell.angle_alpha   90.00
_cell.angle_beta   90.00
_cell.angle_gamma   90.00
#
_symmetry.space_group_name_H-M   'P 1'
#
loop_
_entity.id
_entity.type
_entity.pdbx_description
1 polymer ?
#
loop_
_entity_poly.entity_id
_entity_poly.type
_entity_poly.pdbx_seq_one_letter_code
_entity_poly.pdbx_strand_id
1 'polypeptide(L)'
;MTRFVMYCGLPLFTCALVCAEQDDWSWQRSHAAVDPRGGLAWAPEPYRFTADGEIRCIDYADGNDAAAGTREQPWKHHPWDDRATARAAAWAGPATFIFKGGVTYRGRLEARDSGRPESPIRLCRDPAWGDGPAVINGAVPVMATWRRTTDARFPAATLWVCEPG
;
A
#
# COMPACT_ATOMS: atom_id res chain seq x y z
N MET A 1 -26.47 26.78 -74.56
CA MET A 1 -27.23 26.49 -73.32
C MET A 1 -26.56 25.31 -72.64
N THR A 2 -25.61 25.57 -71.74
CA THR A 2 -24.84 24.54 -71.04
C THR A 2 -25.27 24.59 -69.58
N ARG A 3 -25.94 23.53 -69.11
CA ARG A 3 -26.46 23.43 -67.74
C ARG A 3 -25.31 23.10 -66.78
N PHE A 4 -25.03 24.01 -65.84
CA PHE A 4 -24.24 23.72 -64.64
C PHE A 4 -25.13 23.01 -63.62
N VAL A 5 -24.76 21.79 -63.22
CA VAL A 5 -25.37 21.09 -62.08
C VAL A 5 -24.45 21.30 -60.88
N MET A 6 -24.91 22.07 -59.90
CA MET A 6 -24.23 22.33 -58.64
C MET A 6 -24.65 21.24 -57.65
N TYR A 7 -23.75 20.30 -57.35
CA TYR A 7 -23.93 19.35 -56.26
C TYR A 7 -23.44 19.98 -54.95
N CYS A 8 -24.38 20.37 -54.09
CA CYS A 8 -24.11 20.79 -52.72
C CYS A 8 -23.91 19.54 -51.87
N GLY A 9 -22.65 19.16 -51.61
CA GLY A 9 -22.32 18.06 -50.73
C GLY A 9 -22.50 18.46 -49.26
N LEU A 10 -23.47 17.86 -48.57
CA LEU A 10 -23.55 17.91 -47.11
C LEU A 10 -22.39 17.11 -46.51
N PRO A 11 -21.59 17.68 -45.58
CA PRO A 11 -20.64 16.89 -44.82
C PRO A 11 -21.38 16.04 -43.79
N LEU A 12 -21.28 14.72 -43.93
CA LEU A 12 -21.59 13.74 -42.89
C LEU A 12 -20.63 13.98 -41.71
N PHE A 13 -21.09 14.71 -40.70
CA PHE A 13 -20.40 14.83 -39.43
C PHE A 13 -20.52 13.49 -38.70
N THR A 14 -19.54 12.61 -38.91
CA THR A 14 -19.39 11.38 -38.14
C THR A 14 -19.00 11.79 -36.73
N CYS A 15 -19.96 11.80 -35.81
CA CYS A 15 -19.70 11.90 -34.39
C CYS A 15 -18.96 10.61 -33.99
N ALA A 16 -17.64 10.64 -33.99
CA ALA A 16 -16.87 9.59 -33.35
C ALA A 16 -17.22 9.63 -31.86
N LEU A 17 -18.01 8.66 -31.40
CA LEU A 17 -18.06 8.36 -29.98
C LEU A 17 -16.63 7.97 -29.58
N VAL A 18 -15.93 8.91 -28.94
CA VAL A 18 -14.78 8.59 -28.12
C VAL A 18 -15.36 7.81 -26.94
N CYS A 19 -15.38 6.48 -27.05
CA CYS A 19 -15.47 5.64 -25.87
C CYS A 19 -14.21 5.93 -25.07
N ALA A 20 -14.36 6.68 -23.97
CA ALA A 20 -13.29 6.80 -23.00
C ALA A 20 -12.90 5.38 -22.58
N GLU A 21 -11.64 5.01 -22.80
CA GLU A 21 -11.06 3.78 -22.29
C GLU A 21 -11.20 3.86 -20.76
N GLN A 22 -12.08 3.03 -20.20
CA GLN A 22 -12.16 2.92 -18.75
C GLN A 22 -10.82 2.36 -18.28
N ASP A 23 -10.05 3.18 -17.57
CA ASP A 23 -8.81 2.74 -16.95
C ASP A 23 -9.08 1.47 -16.12
N ASP A 24 -8.46 0.38 -16.53
CA ASP A 24 -8.60 -0.95 -15.92
C ASP A 24 -7.84 -0.96 -14.59
N TRP A 25 -8.54 -0.60 -13.51
CA TRP A 25 -7.94 -0.53 -12.19
C TRP A 25 -7.37 -1.89 -11.79
N SER A 26 -6.24 -1.91 -11.07
CA SER A 26 -5.60 -3.18 -10.66
C SER A 26 -6.49 -4.11 -9.82
N TRP A 27 -7.52 -3.57 -9.16
CA TRP A 27 -8.51 -4.33 -8.40
C TRP A 27 -9.61 -4.98 -9.25
N GLN A 28 -9.74 -4.60 -10.53
CA GLN A 28 -10.66 -5.24 -11.48
C GLN A 28 -10.07 -6.51 -12.10
N ARG A 29 -8.75 -6.67 -12.05
CA ARG A 29 -8.04 -7.84 -12.56
C ARG A 29 -8.20 -9.05 -11.62
N SER A 30 -8.32 -10.25 -12.19
CA SER A 30 -8.27 -11.49 -11.42
C SER A 30 -6.86 -11.77 -10.93
N HIS A 31 -6.67 -11.89 -9.62
CA HIS A 31 -5.42 -12.37 -8.98
C HIS A 31 -5.52 -13.84 -8.56
N ALA A 32 -6.44 -14.58 -9.20
CA ALA A 32 -6.64 -16.00 -8.99
C ALA A 32 -6.79 -16.74 -10.33
N ALA A 33 -6.27 -17.97 -10.37
CA ALA A 33 -6.46 -18.90 -11.47
C ALA A 33 -7.49 -19.97 -11.09
N VAL A 34 -8.31 -20.42 -12.05
CA VAL A 34 -9.22 -21.55 -11.83
C VAL A 34 -8.44 -22.85 -12.07
N ASP A 35 -8.42 -23.74 -11.08
CA ASP A 35 -7.78 -25.04 -11.19
C ASP A 35 -8.66 -26.03 -12.01
N PRO A 36 -8.12 -27.19 -12.45
CA PRO A 36 -8.88 -28.16 -13.24
C PRO A 36 -10.14 -28.74 -12.57
N ARG A 37 -10.32 -28.55 -11.26
CA ARG A 37 -11.49 -28.97 -10.48
C ARG A 37 -12.49 -27.82 -10.28
N GLY A 38 -12.22 -26.65 -10.83
CA GLY A 38 -13.04 -25.44 -10.66
C GLY A 38 -12.73 -24.64 -9.38
N GLY A 39 -11.67 -24.98 -8.64
CA GLY A 39 -11.23 -24.23 -7.47
C GLY A 39 -10.45 -22.96 -7.83
N LEU A 40 -10.33 -22.02 -6.89
CA LEU A 40 -9.50 -20.82 -7.06
C LEU A 40 -8.13 -21.02 -6.41
N ALA A 41 -7.08 -20.85 -7.20
CA ALA A 41 -5.69 -20.81 -6.73
C ALA A 41 -5.19 -19.37 -6.73
N TRP A 42 -4.57 -18.95 -5.62
CA TRP A 42 -3.92 -17.64 -5.51
C TRP A 42 -2.79 -17.52 -6.54
N ALA A 43 -2.86 -16.49 -7.40
CA ALA A 43 -1.92 -16.26 -8.50
C ALA A 43 -1.72 -14.76 -8.75
N PRO A 44 -1.12 -14.01 -7.80
CA PRO A 44 -0.90 -12.58 -7.95
C PRO A 44 0.24 -12.30 -8.94
N GLU A 45 0.25 -11.08 -9.46
CA GLU A 45 1.44 -10.58 -10.16
C GLU A 45 2.65 -10.55 -9.21
N PRO A 46 3.86 -10.93 -9.68
CA PRO A 46 5.07 -10.82 -8.88
C PRO A 46 5.32 -9.38 -8.43
N TYR A 47 5.70 -9.21 -7.16
CA TYR A 47 6.08 -7.91 -6.62
C TYR A 47 7.25 -7.30 -7.42
N ARG A 48 7.09 -6.04 -7.84
CA ARG A 48 8.15 -5.24 -8.47
C ARG A 48 8.41 -4.01 -7.63
N PHE A 49 9.66 -3.85 -7.21
CA PHE A 49 10.11 -2.65 -6.52
C PHE A 49 10.38 -1.56 -7.55
N THR A 50 9.74 -0.41 -7.37
CA THR A 50 9.96 0.81 -8.15
C THR A 50 10.22 1.93 -7.16
N ALA A 51 11.41 2.53 -7.25
CA ALA A 51 11.73 3.75 -6.54
C ALA A 51 11.96 4.88 -7.55
N ASP A 52 11.12 5.90 -7.47
CA ASP A 52 11.16 7.12 -8.25
C ASP A 52 11.00 8.33 -7.33
N GLY A 53 11.44 9.50 -7.82
CA GLY A 53 11.36 10.76 -7.11
C GLY A 53 12.17 10.81 -5.81
N GLU A 54 11.65 11.54 -4.82
CA GLU A 54 12.25 11.65 -3.50
C GLU A 54 12.07 10.34 -2.72
N ILE A 55 13.15 9.79 -2.17
CA ILE A 55 13.11 8.53 -1.44
C ILE A 55 13.26 8.80 0.06
N ARG A 56 12.40 8.16 0.87
CA ARG A 56 12.49 8.17 2.33
C ARG A 56 12.43 6.75 2.89
N CYS A 57 13.36 6.44 3.77
CA CYS A 57 13.50 5.12 4.36
C CYS A 57 13.00 5.11 5.80
N ILE A 58 12.18 4.11 6.14
CA ILE A 58 11.56 3.90 7.45
C ILE A 58 12.03 2.57 8.02
N ASP A 59 12.63 2.64 9.21
CA ASP A 59 12.99 1.52 10.05
C ASP A 59 12.32 1.71 11.41
N TYR A 60 11.15 1.10 11.60
CA TYR A 60 10.39 1.24 12.84
C TYR A 60 11.11 0.66 14.07
N ALA A 61 11.99 -0.33 13.88
CA ALA A 61 12.71 -0.95 14.97
C ALA A 61 13.79 0.01 15.50
N ASP A 62 14.68 0.44 14.61
CA ASP A 62 15.95 1.08 14.99
C ASP A 62 16.14 2.51 14.44
N GLY A 63 15.17 3.03 13.67
CA GLY A 63 15.24 4.35 13.08
C GLY A 63 15.15 5.49 14.08
N ASN A 64 15.37 6.71 13.59
CA ASN A 64 15.31 7.94 14.38
C ASN A 64 14.63 9.06 13.58
N ASP A 65 13.56 9.63 14.12
CA ASP A 65 12.79 10.67 13.45
C ASP A 65 13.53 12.01 13.25
N ALA A 66 14.62 12.24 13.99
CA ALA A 66 15.50 13.39 13.77
C ALA A 66 16.53 13.16 12.64
N ALA A 67 16.62 11.95 12.10
CA ALA A 67 17.56 11.57 11.06
C ALA A 67 17.20 12.15 9.69
N ALA A 68 18.04 11.92 8.69
CA ALA A 68 17.84 12.44 7.33
C ALA A 68 16.73 11.71 6.55
N GLY A 69 16.33 10.52 6.98
CA GLY A 69 15.35 9.68 6.26
C GLY A 69 15.97 8.94 5.07
N THR A 70 17.30 8.79 5.03
CA THR A 70 18.01 7.97 4.02
C THR A 70 18.12 6.52 4.49
N ARG A 71 18.64 5.63 3.65
CA ARG A 71 18.83 4.21 4.02
C ARG A 71 19.79 4.03 5.20
N GLU A 72 20.84 4.86 5.27
CA GLU A 72 21.86 4.84 6.31
C GLU A 72 21.37 5.54 7.60
N GLN A 73 20.43 6.46 7.45
CA GLN A 73 19.88 7.27 8.53
C GLN A 73 18.34 7.29 8.45
N PRO A 74 17.68 6.13 8.62
CA PRO A 74 16.25 6.00 8.40
C PRO A 74 15.46 6.66 9.51
N TRP A 75 14.24 7.09 9.19
CA TRP A 75 13.28 7.53 10.20
C TRP A 75 12.70 6.32 10.93
N LYS A 76 12.22 6.57 12.17
CA LYS A 76 11.48 5.55 12.91
C LYS A 76 10.05 5.47 12.44
N HIS A 77 9.43 6.63 12.27
CA HIS A 77 8.04 6.77 11.89
C HIS A 77 7.91 7.39 10.50
N HIS A 78 6.84 6.99 9.82
CA HIS A 78 6.39 7.68 8.62
C HIS A 78 5.80 9.06 8.99
N PRO A 79 5.90 10.11 8.15
CA PRO A 79 5.33 11.43 8.46
C PRO A 79 3.83 11.46 8.78
N TRP A 80 3.08 10.52 8.18
CA TRP A 80 1.65 10.30 8.45
C TRP A 80 1.33 9.57 9.76
N ASP A 81 2.35 9.23 10.55
CA ASP A 81 2.17 8.63 11.86
C ASP A 81 1.99 9.70 12.93
N ASP A 82 1.01 9.52 13.81
CA ASP A 82 0.76 10.45 14.92
C ASP A 82 1.87 10.46 15.97
N ARG A 83 2.71 9.40 16.00
CA ARG A 83 3.90 9.31 16.85
C ARG A 83 5.17 9.80 16.17
N ALA A 84 5.11 10.20 14.91
CA ALA A 84 6.27 10.80 14.26
C ALA A 84 6.66 12.09 15.00
N THR A 85 7.97 12.32 15.10
CA THR A 85 8.53 13.53 15.71
C THR A 85 9.54 14.20 14.79
N ALA A 86 10.12 15.32 15.24
CA ALA A 86 11.27 15.97 14.61
C ALA A 86 11.16 16.13 13.08
N ARG A 87 12.17 15.67 12.32
CA ARG A 87 12.25 15.86 10.86
C ARG A 87 11.23 15.00 10.12
N ALA A 88 10.98 13.78 10.60
CA ALA A 88 9.97 12.89 10.02
C ALA A 88 8.57 13.52 10.07
N ALA A 89 8.16 14.05 11.23
CA ALA A 89 6.85 14.69 11.39
C ALA A 89 6.68 15.99 10.58
N ALA A 90 7.77 16.73 10.38
CA ALA A 90 7.76 17.99 9.63
C ALA A 90 7.77 17.79 8.11
N TRP A 91 8.00 16.57 7.63
CA TRP A 91 8.10 16.28 6.21
C TRP A 91 6.71 16.12 5.58
N ALA A 92 6.51 16.66 4.38
CA ALA A 92 5.29 16.54 3.60
C ALA A 92 5.59 16.50 2.09
N GLY A 93 4.63 16.02 1.31
CA GLY A 93 4.70 15.99 -0.15
C GLY A 93 4.81 14.59 -0.77
N PRO A 94 4.93 14.50 -2.10
CA PRO A 94 5.04 13.21 -2.79
C PRO A 94 6.44 12.59 -2.63
N ALA A 95 6.50 11.32 -2.24
CA ALA A 95 7.72 10.54 -2.14
C ALA A 95 7.48 9.04 -2.27
N THR A 96 8.56 8.31 -2.55
CA THR A 96 8.64 6.87 -2.34
C THR A 96 9.14 6.59 -0.92
N PHE A 97 8.25 6.08 -0.08
CA PHE A 97 8.54 5.60 1.25
C PHE A 97 8.86 4.11 1.22
N ILE A 98 10.09 3.77 1.60
CA ILE A 98 10.58 2.41 1.68
C ILE A 98 10.55 1.99 3.15
N PHE A 99 9.77 0.95 3.46
CA PHE A 99 9.79 0.31 4.78
C PHE A 99 10.78 -0.84 4.76
N LYS A 100 11.61 -0.93 5.81
CA LYS A 100 12.62 -2.00 5.94
C LYS A 100 11.98 -3.38 6.00
N GLY A 101 12.49 -4.32 5.21
CA GLY A 101 12.08 -5.72 5.25
C GLY A 101 12.36 -6.37 6.60
N GLY A 102 11.45 -7.25 7.04
CA GLY A 102 11.55 -7.95 8.33
C GLY A 102 11.09 -7.13 9.52
N VAL A 103 10.80 -5.84 9.33
CA VAL A 103 10.31 -4.96 10.38
C VAL A 103 8.79 -4.89 10.34
N THR A 104 8.18 -5.05 11.51
CA THR A 104 6.75 -4.79 11.71
C THR A 104 6.54 -3.35 12.18
N TYR A 105 5.96 -2.54 11.32
CA TYR A 105 5.51 -1.19 11.62
C TYR A 105 4.22 -1.22 12.46
N ARG A 106 4.29 -0.77 13.72
CA ARG A 106 3.16 -0.77 14.69
C ARG A 106 2.66 0.64 15.01
N GLY A 107 2.42 1.40 13.96
CA GLY A 107 1.88 2.75 14.03
C GLY A 107 0.57 2.89 13.26
N ARG A 108 0.06 4.12 13.20
CA ARG A 108 -1.17 4.45 12.47
C ARG A 108 -0.82 5.45 11.37
N LEU A 109 -1.02 5.06 10.11
CA LEU A 109 -0.80 5.97 8.98
C LEU A 109 -2.11 6.67 8.61
N GLU A 110 -2.15 7.99 8.81
CA GLU A 110 -3.24 8.84 8.34
C GLU A 110 -2.77 9.63 7.12
N ALA A 111 -3.18 9.20 5.92
CA ALA A 111 -2.77 9.85 4.68
C ALA A 111 -3.22 11.31 4.63
N ARG A 112 -2.25 12.24 4.55
CA ARG A 112 -2.47 13.70 4.56
C ARG A 112 -2.02 14.40 3.29
N ASP A 113 -1.31 13.70 2.41
CA ASP A 113 -0.82 14.23 1.14
C ASP A 113 -1.46 13.49 -0.04
N SER A 114 -1.34 14.09 -1.22
CA SER A 114 -1.78 13.48 -2.47
C SER A 114 -0.64 13.51 -3.49
N GLY A 115 -0.41 12.38 -4.14
CA GLY A 115 0.51 12.30 -5.27
C GLY A 115 -0.10 12.87 -6.54
N ARG A 116 0.70 12.88 -7.61
CA ARG A 116 0.27 13.21 -8.98
C ARG A 116 0.61 12.04 -9.90
N PRO A 117 0.00 11.91 -11.10
CA PRO A 117 0.34 10.83 -12.04
C PRO A 117 1.85 10.75 -12.34
N GLU A 118 2.52 11.89 -12.48
CA GLU A 118 3.96 12.01 -12.74
C GLU A 118 4.84 11.88 -11.49
N SER A 119 4.25 11.96 -10.30
CA SER A 119 4.93 11.91 -9.01
C SER A 119 4.00 11.30 -7.95
N PRO A 120 3.75 9.98 -8.03
CA PRO A 120 2.87 9.30 -7.10
C PRO A 120 3.53 9.17 -5.73
N ILE A 121 2.71 9.04 -4.68
CA ILE A 121 3.18 8.59 -3.37
C ILE A 121 3.23 7.07 -3.40
N ARG A 122 4.37 6.49 -3.02
CA ARG A 122 4.54 5.03 -2.98
C ARG A 122 4.91 4.60 -1.57
N LEU A 123 4.21 3.59 -1.06
CA LEU A 123 4.56 2.91 0.18
C LEU A 123 4.98 1.49 -0.22
N CYS A 124 6.26 1.18 -0.07
CA CYS A 124 6.81 -0.04 -0.64
C CYS A 124 7.96 -0.61 0.22
N ARG A 125 8.56 -1.71 -0.25
CA ARG A 125 9.77 -2.30 0.35
C ARG A 125 10.81 -2.50 -0.74
N ASP A 126 12.08 -2.26 -0.42
CA ASP A 126 13.18 -2.71 -1.26
C ASP A 126 13.55 -4.13 -0.81
N PRO A 127 13.43 -5.18 -1.65
CA PRO A 127 13.85 -6.53 -1.31
C PRO A 127 15.33 -6.66 -0.92
N ALA A 128 16.17 -5.68 -1.29
CA ALA A 128 17.58 -5.64 -0.90
C ALA A 128 17.83 -4.97 0.46
N TRP A 129 16.80 -4.44 1.14
CA TRP A 129 16.93 -3.76 2.43
C TRP A 129 16.10 -4.41 3.53
N GLY A 130 16.77 -5.22 4.36
CA GLY A 130 16.15 -6.03 5.41
C GLY A 130 15.67 -7.39 4.92
N ASP A 131 15.29 -8.26 5.85
CA ASP A 131 15.00 -9.67 5.57
C ASP A 131 13.49 -9.96 5.63
N GLY A 132 12.89 -10.37 4.52
CA GLY A 132 11.46 -10.71 4.48
C GLY A 132 10.54 -9.49 4.31
N PRO A 133 9.21 -9.66 4.48
CA PRO A 133 8.23 -8.61 4.20
C PRO A 133 8.34 -7.45 5.18
N ALA A 134 8.06 -6.24 4.70
CA ALA A 134 7.71 -5.12 5.57
C ALA A 134 6.21 -5.24 5.90
N VAL A 135 5.87 -5.21 7.20
CA VAL A 135 4.49 -5.47 7.66
C VAL A 135 3.96 -4.25 8.39
N ILE A 136 2.87 -3.67 7.93
CA ILE A 136 2.11 -2.67 8.69
C ILE A 136 1.04 -3.41 9.49
N ASN A 137 1.07 -3.29 10.81
CA ASN A 137 0.19 -4.03 11.69
C ASN A 137 -0.53 -3.11 12.69
N GLY A 138 -1.85 -3.03 12.55
CA GLY A 138 -2.72 -2.28 13.47
C GLY A 138 -3.03 -2.99 14.79
N ALA A 139 -2.57 -4.24 14.97
CA ALA A 139 -2.73 -4.96 16.23
C ALA A 139 -1.70 -4.50 17.27
N VAL A 140 -2.14 -4.45 18.53
CA VAL A 140 -1.25 -4.24 19.68
C VAL A 140 -0.85 -5.60 20.24
N PRO A 141 0.44 -5.84 20.56
CA PRO A 141 0.84 -7.07 21.23
C PRO A 141 0.11 -7.20 22.57
N VAL A 142 -0.48 -8.37 22.85
CA VAL A 142 -1.00 -8.68 24.18
C VAL A 142 0.18 -9.06 25.07
N MET A 143 0.70 -8.09 25.82
CA MET A 143 1.83 -8.26 26.75
C MET A 143 1.35 -8.74 28.11
N ALA A 144 0.72 -9.91 28.13
CA ALA A 144 0.10 -10.46 29.32
C ALA A 144 0.47 -11.93 29.50
N THR A 145 0.33 -12.40 30.74
CA THR A 145 0.49 -13.82 31.06
C THR A 145 -0.76 -14.57 30.62
N TRP A 146 -0.56 -15.57 29.77
CA TRP A 146 -1.61 -16.50 29.39
C TRP A 146 -1.64 -17.66 30.39
N ARG A 147 -2.82 -17.99 30.90
CA ARG A 147 -3.04 -19.21 31.68
C ARG A 147 -4.21 -20.01 31.14
N ARG A 148 -4.20 -21.31 31.37
CA ARG A 148 -5.39 -22.15 31.12
C ARG A 148 -6.51 -21.73 32.08
N THR A 149 -7.74 -21.66 31.58
CA THR A 149 -8.88 -21.36 32.44
C THR A 149 -9.16 -22.53 33.39
N THR A 150 -9.52 -22.21 34.64
CA THR A 150 -10.06 -23.18 35.61
C THR A 150 -11.56 -22.99 35.84
N ASP A 151 -12.19 -22.09 35.07
CA ASP A 151 -13.60 -21.78 35.20
C ASP A 151 -14.45 -22.93 34.64
N ALA A 152 -15.25 -23.55 35.52
CA ALA A 152 -16.08 -24.71 35.21
C ALA A 152 -17.19 -24.44 34.18
N ARG A 153 -17.45 -23.17 33.82
CA ARG A 153 -18.38 -22.81 32.74
C ARG A 153 -17.82 -23.09 31.35
N PHE A 154 -16.51 -23.30 31.24
CA PHE A 154 -15.84 -23.62 29.99
C PHE A 154 -15.25 -25.04 30.05
N PRO A 155 -15.19 -25.76 28.91
CA PRO A 155 -14.54 -27.06 28.87
C PRO A 155 -13.05 -26.91 29.25
N ALA A 156 -12.67 -27.51 30.39
CA ALA A 156 -11.44 -27.23 31.14
C ALA A 156 -10.11 -27.55 30.43
N ALA A 157 -10.12 -28.04 29.18
CA ALA A 157 -8.94 -28.59 28.52
C ALA A 157 -8.34 -27.73 27.39
N THR A 158 -9.05 -26.74 26.84
CA THR A 158 -8.60 -26.06 25.60
C THR A 158 -8.61 -24.54 25.65
N LEU A 159 -9.22 -23.91 26.65
CA LEU A 159 -9.35 -22.45 26.68
C LEU A 159 -8.22 -21.80 27.51
N TRP A 160 -7.53 -20.85 26.88
CA TRP A 160 -6.56 -19.96 27.52
C TRP A 160 -7.20 -18.60 27.75
N VAL A 161 -6.93 -18.02 28.92
CA VAL A 161 -7.33 -16.67 29.29
C VAL A 161 -6.10 -15.80 29.49
N CYS A 162 -6.19 -14.58 29.00
CA CYS A 162 -5.22 -13.52 29.21
C CYS A 162 -5.59 -12.79 30.50
N GLU A 163 -4.72 -12.82 31.51
CA GLU A 163 -4.92 -12.01 32.71
C GLU A 163 -4.35 -10.61 32.48
N PRO A 164 -5.11 -9.52 32.69
CA PRO A 164 -4.53 -8.19 32.68
C PRO A 164 -3.52 -8.08 33.82
N GLY A 165 -2.29 -7.68 33.49
CA GLY A 165 -1.24 -7.38 34.46
C GLY A 165 -1.46 -6.08 35.21
#